data_AF-A0A821NXQ6-F1
#
_entry.id   AF-A0A821NXQ6-F1
#
_cell.length_a   1.000
_cell.length_b   1.000
_cell.length_c   1.000
_cell.angle_alpha   90.00
_cell.angle_beta   90.00
_cell.angle_gamma   90.00
#
_symmetry.space_group_name_H-M   'P 1'
#
loop_
_entity.id
_entity.type
_entity.pdbx_description
1 polymer ?
#
loop_
_entity_poly.entity_id
_entity_poly.type
_entity_poly.pdbx_seq_one_letter_code
_entity_poly.pdbx_strand_id
1 'polypeptide(L)'
;MASTRLKQTCAKCNKGGGTAMCHGCQQSFCTKHFVEHRQELSQQIDDVGQEHDLLRQDWNRNKNIDTLLVRIDKWEQESIKTIQTCAQNARVALQQLHN
;
A
#
# COMPACT_ATOMS: atom_id res chain seq x y z
N MET A 1 12.06 41.01 36.29
CA MET A 1 10.70 40.45 36.16
C MET A 1 10.83 38.93 36.14
N ALA A 2 10.26 38.25 37.15
CA ALA A 2 10.37 36.80 37.27
C ALA A 2 9.57 36.13 36.14
N SER A 3 10.27 35.41 35.25
CA SER A 3 9.62 34.59 34.23
C SER A 3 9.00 33.37 34.89
N THR A 4 7.70 33.44 35.16
CA THR A 4 6.88 32.28 35.51
C THR A 4 6.85 31.35 34.30
N ARG A 5 7.78 30.39 34.23
CA ARG A 5 7.58 29.20 33.39
C ARG A 5 6.34 28.51 33.94
N LEU A 6 5.21 28.62 33.23
CA LEU A 6 4.05 27.78 33.46
C LEU A 6 4.56 26.34 33.48
N LYS A 7 4.61 25.73 34.67
CA LYS A 7 4.99 24.32 34.82
C LYS A 7 3.93 23.53 34.09
N GLN A 8 4.20 23.16 32.84
CA GLN A 8 3.30 22.32 32.07
C GLN A 8 3.10 21.02 32.86
N THR A 9 1.85 20.65 33.10
CA THR A 9 1.52 19.41 33.79
C THR A 9 1.64 18.24 32.82
N CYS A 10 1.80 17.04 33.36
CA CYS A 10 1.79 15.83 32.54
C CYS A 10 0.45 15.67 31.83
N ALA A 11 0.45 15.61 30.49
CA ALA A 11 -0.73 15.48 29.64
C ALA A 11 -1.56 14.22 29.93
N LYS A 12 -0.94 13.15 30.45
CA LYS A 12 -1.61 11.87 30.72
C LYS A 12 -2.24 11.79 32.12
N CYS A 13 -1.63 12.37 33.15
CA CYS A 13 -2.15 12.23 34.53
C CYS A 13 -2.56 13.53 35.21
N ASN A 14 -2.22 14.70 34.65
CA ASN A 14 -2.51 16.03 35.19
C ASN A 14 -2.07 16.26 36.66
N LYS A 15 -1.26 15.37 37.23
CA LYS A 15 -0.84 15.37 38.64
C LYS A 15 0.64 15.66 38.82
N GLY A 16 1.48 15.12 37.93
CA GLY A 16 2.92 15.37 37.95
C GLY A 16 3.27 16.62 37.16
N GLY A 17 4.29 17.36 37.61
CA GLY A 17 4.95 18.35 36.76
C GLY A 17 5.52 17.66 35.52
N GLY A 18 5.35 18.27 34.35
CA GLY A 18 5.98 17.86 33.11
C GLY A 18 7.49 17.99 33.26
N THR A 19 8.17 16.84 33.29
CA THR A 19 9.63 16.75 33.40
C THR A 19 10.29 16.65 32.03
N ALA A 20 9.56 16.15 31.03
CA ALA A 20 10.02 16.00 29.66
C ALA A 20 8.91 16.39 28.68
N MET A 21 9.28 17.01 27.56
CA MET A 21 8.38 17.45 26.49
C MET A 21 8.63 16.59 25.25
N CYS A 22 7.57 16.01 24.69
CA CYS A 22 7.62 15.44 23.35
C CYS A 22 7.39 16.58 22.34
N HIS A 23 8.41 16.94 21.55
CA HIS A 23 8.30 18.00 20.56
C HIS A 23 7.39 17.63 19.38
N GLY A 24 7.35 16.35 18.99
CA GLY A 24 6.45 15.88 17.93
C GLY A 24 4.98 16.02 18.30
N CYS A 25 4.62 15.63 19.53
CA CYS A 25 3.25 15.72 20.03
C CYS A 25 2.92 17.06 20.69
N GLN A 26 3.93 17.92 20.92
CA GLN A 26 3.84 19.18 21.67
C GLN A 26 3.21 19.02 23.07
N GLN A 27 3.50 17.88 23.72
CA GLN A 27 2.91 17.51 25.02
C GLN A 27 3.99 17.25 26.08
N SER A 28 3.74 17.75 27.28
CA SER A 28 4.60 17.53 28.45
C SER A 28 4.16 16.29 29.23
N PHE A 29 5.11 15.52 29.73
CA PHE A 29 4.86 14.30 30.49
C PHE A 29 5.73 14.24 31.75
N CYS A 30 5.26 13.55 32.79
CA CYS A 30 6.13 13.11 33.86
C CYS A 30 6.97 11.91 33.38
N THR A 31 8.08 11.61 34.05
CA THR A 31 9.03 10.57 33.63
C THR A 31 8.37 9.23 33.28
N LYS A 32 7.42 8.77 34.10
CA LYS A 32 6.68 7.51 33.84
C LYS A 32 5.91 7.56 32.52
N HIS A 33 5.05 8.55 32.36
CA HIS A 33 4.21 8.66 31.16
C HIS A 33 5.00 9.04 29.90
N PHE A 34 6.18 9.65 30.06
CA PHE A 34 7.08 9.88 28.94
C PHE A 34 7.67 8.58 28.37
N VAL A 35 8.07 7.64 29.24
CA VAL A 35 8.54 6.32 28.82
C VAL A 35 7.42 5.52 28.17
N GLU A 36 6.22 5.51 28.76
CA GLU A 36 5.05 4.87 28.18
C GLU A 36 4.69 5.46 26.81
N HIS A 37 4.71 6.79 26.68
CA HIS A 37 4.45 7.46 25.41
C HIS A 37 5.47 7.08 24.33
N ARG A 38 6.75 6.98 24.70
CA ARG A 38 7.80 6.53 23.77
C ARG A 38 7.58 5.07 23.34
N GLN A 39 7.15 4.21 24.25
CA GLN A 39 6.83 2.81 23.93
C GLN A 39 5.62 2.73 23.00
N GLU A 40 4.58 3.52 23.24
CA GLU A 40 3.40 3.60 22.38
C GLU A 40 3.78 4.04 20.95
N LEU A 41 4.61 5.08 20.82
CA LEU A 41 5.12 5.51 19.51
C LEU A 41 5.97 4.45 18.82
N SER A 42 6.71 3.65 19.59
CA SER A 42 7.50 2.54 19.04
C SER A 42 6.59 1.42 18.51
N GLN A 43 5.50 1.12 19.21
CA GLN A 43 4.51 0.17 18.71
C GLN A 43 3.81 0.69 17.45
N GLN A 44 3.43 1.97 17.43
CA GLN A 44 2.76 2.57 16.26
C GLN A 44 3.64 2.53 15.01
N ILE A 45 4.97 2.74 15.13
CA ILE A 45 5.86 2.67 13.97
C ILE A 45 6.01 1.23 13.47
N ASP A 46 6.04 0.24 14.36
CA ASP A 46 6.07 -1.18 14.00
C ASP A 46 4.78 -1.58 13.28
N ASP A 47 3.62 -1.13 13.77
CA ASP A 47 2.31 -1.38 13.15
C ASP A 47 2.25 -0.78 11.74
N VAL A 48 2.70 0.47 11.55
CA VAL A 48 2.80 1.12 10.23
C VAL A 48 3.73 0.35 9.30
N GLY A 49 4.85 -0.17 9.81
CA GLY A 49 5.76 -1.02 9.04
C GLY A 49 5.08 -2.31 8.56
N GLN A 50 4.31 -2.95 9.43
CA GLN A 50 3.56 -4.15 9.10
C GLN A 50 2.46 -3.88 8.05
N GLU A 51 1.69 -2.80 8.21
CA GLU A 51 0.66 -2.40 7.23
C GLU A 51 1.27 -2.09 5.86
N HIS A 52 2.42 -1.40 5.83
CA HIS A 52 3.15 -1.13 4.61
C HIS A 52 3.56 -2.42 3.89
N ASP A 53 4.08 -3.41 4.63
CA ASP A 53 4.51 -4.67 4.04
C ASP A 53 3.33 -5.49 3.48
N LEU A 54 2.19 -5.49 4.19
CA LEU A 54 0.95 -6.10 3.69
C LEU A 54 0.46 -5.42 2.41
N LEU A 55 0.41 -4.08 2.39
CA LEU A 55 0.04 -3.32 1.21
C LEU A 55 0.95 -3.62 0.02
N ARG A 56 2.26 -3.74 0.26
CA ARG A 56 3.23 -4.08 -0.78
C ARG A 56 3.04 -5.51 -1.29
N GLN A 57 2.74 -6.46 -0.42
CA GLN A 57 2.42 -7.83 -0.83
C GLN A 57 1.14 -7.88 -1.66
N ASP A 58 0.08 -7.22 -1.22
CA ASP A 58 -1.19 -7.14 -1.95
C ASP A 58 -1.04 -6.45 -3.29
N TRP A 59 -0.28 -5.35 -3.36
CA TRP A 59 0.03 -4.65 -4.61
C TRP A 59 0.77 -5.56 -5.60
N ASN A 60 1.78 -6.30 -5.13
CA ASN A 60 2.52 -7.21 -5.98
C ASN A 60 1.67 -8.40 -6.44
N ARG A 61 0.80 -8.92 -5.58
CA ARG A 61 -0.15 -10.00 -5.91
C ARG A 61 -1.22 -9.54 -6.91
N ASN A 62 -1.66 -8.29 -6.80
CA ASN A 62 -2.64 -7.67 -7.70
C ASN A 62 -2.02 -7.01 -8.92
N LYS A 63 -0.77 -7.35 -9.29
CA LYS A 63 -0.21 -6.94 -10.58
C LYS A 63 -1.06 -7.54 -11.70
N ASN A 64 -2.03 -6.76 -12.15
CA ASN A 64 -2.84 -6.96 -13.35
C ASN A 64 -2.00 -7.08 -14.64
N ILE A 65 -0.67 -7.07 -14.53
CA ILE A 65 0.25 -7.39 -15.61
C ILE A 65 0.00 -8.82 -16.07
N ASP A 66 -0.21 -9.77 -15.14
CA ASP A 66 -0.50 -11.16 -15.52
C ASP A 66 -1.85 -11.28 -16.23
N THR A 67 -2.87 -10.52 -15.80
CA THR A 67 -4.18 -10.52 -16.48
C THR A 67 -4.16 -9.79 -17.83
N LEU A 68 -3.35 -8.75 -17.99
CA LEU A 68 -3.20 -8.05 -19.27
C LEU A 68 -2.39 -8.87 -20.27
N LEU A 69 -1.30 -9.52 -19.84
CA LEU A 69 -0.52 -10.43 -20.67
C LEU A 69 -1.38 -11.61 -21.15
N VAL A 70 -2.12 -12.26 -20.24
CA VAL A 70 -3.07 -13.32 -20.62
C VAL A 70 -4.12 -12.84 -21.62
N ARG A 71 -4.59 -11.60 -21.49
CA ARG A 71 -5.54 -11.01 -22.46
C ARG A 71 -4.89 -10.75 -23.82
N ILE A 72 -3.64 -10.30 -23.85
CA ILE A 72 -2.88 -10.09 -25.08
C ILE A 72 -2.65 -11.43 -25.79
N ASP A 73 -2.18 -12.46 -25.05
CA ASP A 73 -1.95 -13.80 -25.59
C ASP A 73 -3.24 -14.40 -26.16
N LYS A 74 -4.36 -14.25 -25.43
CA LYS A 74 -5.67 -14.71 -25.90
C LYS A 74 -6.09 -13.99 -27.18
N TRP A 75 -5.97 -12.67 -27.21
CA TRP A 75 -6.29 -11.87 -28.40
C TRP A 75 -5.43 -12.26 -29.60
N GLU A 76 -4.15 -12.53 -29.40
CA GLU A 76 -3.23 -12.99 -30.44
C GLU A 76 -3.68 -14.35 -31.01
N GLN A 77 -3.91 -15.33 -30.14
CA GLN A 77 -4.34 -16.67 -30.55
C GLN A 77 -5.67 -16.66 -31.32
N GLU A 78 -6.66 -15.90 -30.84
CA GLU A 78 -7.96 -15.75 -31.49
C GLU A 78 -7.84 -15.07 -32.86
N SER A 79 -6.97 -14.06 -32.97
CA SER A 79 -6.71 -13.35 -34.22
C SER A 79 -6.05 -14.26 -35.26
N ILE A 80 -5.01 -15.01 -34.87
CA ILE A 80 -4.34 -15.99 -35.73
C ILE A 80 -5.35 -17.03 -36.24
N LYS A 81 -6.16 -17.61 -35.34
CA LYS A 81 -7.17 -18.60 -35.70
C LYS A 81 -8.19 -18.06 -36.71
N THR A 82 -8.63 -16.83 -36.51
CA THR A 82 -9.58 -16.16 -37.40
C THR A 82 -8.99 -15.98 -38.80
N ILE A 83 -7.76 -15.48 -38.89
CA ILE A 83 -7.04 -15.29 -40.17
C ILE A 83 -6.86 -16.64 -40.88
N GLN A 84 -6.42 -17.67 -40.16
CA GLN A 84 -6.23 -19.02 -40.72
C GLN A 84 -7.54 -19.61 -41.24
N THR A 85 -8.64 -19.47 -40.50
CA THR A 85 -9.96 -19.95 -40.90
C THR A 85 -10.45 -19.23 -42.16
N CYS A 86 -10.31 -17.91 -42.20
CA CYS A 86 -10.68 -17.10 -43.37
C CYS A 86 -9.86 -17.52 -44.61
N ALA A 87 -8.54 -17.66 -44.47
CA ALA A 87 -7.67 -18.09 -45.56
C ALA A 87 -8.03 -19.51 -46.05
N GLN A 88 -8.36 -20.43 -45.14
CA GLN A 88 -8.75 -21.79 -45.52
C GLN A 88 -10.08 -21.80 -46.28
N ASN A 89 -11.07 -21.03 -45.83
CA ASN A 89 -12.35 -20.91 -46.51
C ASN A 89 -12.17 -20.33 -47.93
N ALA A 90 -11.32 -19.32 -48.09
CA ALA A 90 -11.01 -18.75 -49.40
C ALA A 90 -10.35 -19.78 -50.33
N ARG A 91 -9.40 -20.59 -49.84
CA ARG A 91 -8.79 -21.68 -50.62
C ARG A 91 -9.82 -22.71 -51.07
N VAL A 92 -10.70 -23.14 -50.17
CA VAL A 92 -11.76 -24.11 -50.49
C VAL A 92 -12.71 -23.56 -51.54
N ALA A 93 -13.14 -22.29 -51.40
CA ALA A 93 -14.01 -21.65 -52.38
C ALA A 93 -13.37 -21.57 -53.78
N LEU A 94 -12.08 -21.24 -53.86
CA LEU A 94 -11.35 -21.23 -55.13
C LEU A 94 -11.24 -22.63 -55.76
N GLN A 95 -10.99 -23.66 -54.96
CA GLN A 95 -10.94 -25.04 -55.45
C GLN A 95 -12.30 -25.50 -55.99
N GLN A 96 -13.40 -25.10 -55.35
CA GLN A 96 -14.76 -25.40 -55.81
C GLN A 96 -15.13 -24.67 -57.11
N LEU A 97 -14.53 -23.51 -57.38
CA LEU A 97 -14.72 -22.78 -58.65
C LEU A 97 -13.87 -23.32 -59.81
N HIS A 98 -12.83 -24.10 -59.51
CA HIS A 98 -11.91 -24.65 -60.51
C HIS A 98 -12.24 -26.10 -60.93
N ASN A 99 -13.18 -26.75 -60.22
CA ASN A 99 -13.79 -28.03 -60.58
C ASN A 99 -15.15 -27.80 -61.24
#